data_AF-A0A7H4P4X9-F1
#
_entry.id   AF-A0A7H4P4X9-F1
#
_cell.length_a   1.000
_cell.length_b   1.000
_cell.length_c   1.000
_cell.angle_alpha   90.00
_cell.angle_beta   90.00
_cell.angle_gamma   90.00
#
_symmetry.space_group_name_H-M   'P 1'
#
loop_
_entity.id
_entity.type
_entity.pdbx_description
1 polymer ?
#
loop_
_entity_poly.entity_id
_entity_poly.type
_entity_poly.pdbx_seq_one_letter_code
_entity_poly.pdbx_strand_id
1 'polypeptide(L)'
;MSKNIMQSRHDEYHKLTRGERIGYGMGDFAQNLVFGTIGGFLALHMLTVNTISTATAGFIFLFVRIINVFWDPMVGTYVDKRTSKAGKYRPWLIRAGVPLVILSALLFAPIPGVRGSVPFAFIVYLALDLVYSVVNIPYGSLNASLTRDPESIDKLTSTRMMLANSANLLVYTLFPMFVQMASPKDRSLKDTGFFGIELNLGNYTDPSANYAWFGVYSVYMLIGAAALFICYKFTKERVVATAEQTANVKTTDLFLELKHNRPLVILGLFFMLAFTFMFFMNTVNGFFNQYVVGHSEWMGAVGLVASIPGIAFPIFWPKLKKIFGKKGFFHIFLAMFIVGELLTYVWSREGNARCALACLHRDLH
;
A
#
# COMPACT_ATOMS: atom_id res chain seq x y z
N MET A 1 -25.98 -11.23 36.15
CA MET A 1 -25.51 -12.06 35.03
C MET A 1 -26.18 -11.70 33.69
N SER A 2 -27.52 -11.59 33.62
CA SER A 2 -28.24 -11.29 32.37
C SER A 2 -27.98 -9.89 31.77
N LYS A 3 -27.87 -8.83 32.58
CA LYS A 3 -27.53 -7.47 32.10
C LYS A 3 -26.16 -7.37 31.43
N ASN A 4 -25.12 -8.00 31.97
CA ASN A 4 -23.78 -8.00 31.39
C ASN A 4 -23.71 -8.78 30.06
N ILE A 5 -24.51 -9.83 29.90
CA ILE A 5 -24.61 -10.61 28.64
C ILE A 5 -25.37 -9.82 27.57
N MET A 6 -26.45 -9.11 27.95
CA MET A 6 -27.15 -8.22 27.02
C MET A 6 -26.28 -7.02 26.62
N GLN A 7 -25.51 -6.46 27.55
CA GLN A 7 -24.59 -5.36 27.28
C GLN A 7 -23.41 -5.79 26.39
N SER A 8 -22.84 -6.99 26.61
CA SER A 8 -21.81 -7.55 25.71
C SER A 8 -22.36 -7.85 24.31
N ARG A 9 -23.59 -8.37 24.18
CA ARG A 9 -24.24 -8.54 22.87
C ARG A 9 -24.54 -7.20 22.19
N HIS A 10 -24.92 -6.18 22.94
CA HIS A 10 -25.20 -4.84 22.42
C HIS A 10 -23.92 -4.11 21.96
N ASP A 11 -22.79 -4.39 22.62
CA ASP A 11 -21.47 -3.88 22.23
C ASP A 11 -20.88 -4.65 21.03
N GLU A 12 -21.16 -5.95 20.90
CA GLU A 12 -20.73 -6.79 19.76
C GLU A 12 -21.39 -6.39 18.43
N TYR A 13 -22.67 -6.02 18.44
CA TYR A 13 -23.43 -5.58 17.24
C TYR A 13 -23.59 -4.06 17.16
N HIS A 14 -22.71 -3.31 17.82
CA HIS A 14 -22.81 -1.86 17.83
C HIS A 14 -22.63 -1.28 16.42
N LYS A 15 -23.58 -0.43 16.00
CA LYS A 15 -23.49 0.30 14.73
C LYS A 15 -22.40 1.35 14.83
N LEU A 16 -21.32 1.16 14.06
CA LEU A 16 -20.19 2.09 14.05
C LEU A 16 -20.63 3.50 13.64
N THR A 17 -20.21 4.50 14.40
CA THR A 17 -20.42 5.91 14.06
C THR A 17 -19.56 6.31 12.86
N ARG A 18 -19.94 7.38 12.13
CA ARG A 18 -19.14 7.88 10.99
C ARG A 18 -17.70 8.23 11.40
N GLY A 19 -17.51 8.78 12.61
CA GLY A 19 -16.20 9.12 13.15
C GLY A 19 -15.30 7.89 13.41
N GLU A 20 -15.85 6.80 13.95
CA GLU A 20 -15.10 5.55 14.16
C GLU A 20 -14.72 4.89 12.83
N ARG A 21 -15.59 4.95 11.82
CA ARG A 21 -15.31 4.42 10.47
C ARG A 21 -14.19 5.18 9.78
N ILE A 22 -14.26 6.52 9.80
CA ILE A 22 -13.22 7.38 9.24
C ILE A 22 -11.92 7.19 10.03
N GLY A 23 -11.99 7.15 11.36
CA GLY A 23 -10.84 6.89 12.22
C GLY A 23 -10.13 5.59 11.87
N TYR A 24 -10.87 4.48 11.75
CA TYR A 24 -10.27 3.20 11.32
C TYR A 24 -9.67 3.28 9.91
N GLY A 25 -10.36 3.90 8.96
CA GLY A 25 -9.84 4.05 7.60
C GLY A 25 -8.62 4.98 7.49
N MET A 26 -8.45 5.94 8.41
CA MET A 26 -7.23 6.76 8.50
C MET A 26 -5.99 5.92 8.86
N GLY A 27 -6.17 4.79 9.55
CA GLY A 27 -5.10 3.82 9.75
C GLY A 27 -4.64 3.20 8.42
N ASP A 28 -5.57 2.77 7.58
CA ASP A 28 -5.25 2.21 6.25
C ASP A 28 -4.62 3.27 5.36
N PHE A 29 -5.13 4.50 5.40
CA PHE A 29 -4.55 5.64 4.70
C PHE A 29 -3.07 5.79 5.05
N ALA A 30 -2.72 5.80 6.34
CA ALA A 30 -1.34 5.92 6.77
C ALA A 30 -0.46 4.72 6.36
N GLN A 31 -1.00 3.49 6.45
CA GLN A 31 -0.28 2.30 5.98
C GLN A 31 0.00 2.37 4.49
N ASN A 32 -0.98 2.78 3.68
CA ASN A 32 -0.84 2.89 2.23
C ASN A 32 0.13 4.01 1.82
N LEU A 33 0.26 5.10 2.60
CA LEU A 33 1.30 6.10 2.35
C LEU A 33 2.71 5.51 2.44
N VAL A 34 2.96 4.64 3.42
CA VAL A 34 4.27 3.98 3.58
C VAL A 34 4.45 2.87 2.55
N PHE A 35 3.50 1.95 2.50
CA PHE A 35 3.53 0.77 1.65
C PHE A 35 3.53 1.11 0.16
N GLY A 36 2.67 2.02 -0.28
CA GLY A 36 2.59 2.45 -1.67
C GLY A 36 3.88 3.14 -2.09
N THR A 37 4.45 4.00 -1.24
CA THR A 37 5.68 4.72 -1.60
C THR A 37 6.85 3.74 -1.73
N ILE A 38 6.95 2.78 -0.82
CA ILE A 38 7.98 1.74 -0.89
C ILE A 38 7.78 0.84 -2.11
N GLY A 39 6.56 0.35 -2.34
CA GLY A 39 6.25 -0.57 -3.44
C GLY A 39 6.39 0.08 -4.82
N GLY A 40 6.06 1.36 -4.96
CA GLY A 40 6.15 2.08 -6.23
C GLY A 40 7.53 2.68 -6.51
N PHE A 41 8.18 3.24 -5.49
CA PHE A 41 9.27 4.20 -5.71
C PHE A 41 10.60 3.81 -5.08
N LEU A 42 10.65 2.90 -4.10
CA LEU A 42 11.92 2.55 -3.45
C LEU A 42 12.93 1.96 -4.41
N ALA A 43 12.49 1.03 -5.27
CA ALA A 43 13.36 0.42 -6.28
C ALA A 43 13.93 1.51 -7.20
N LEU A 44 13.08 2.43 -7.68
CA LEU A 44 13.52 3.53 -8.53
C LEU A 44 14.57 4.40 -7.81
N HIS A 45 14.31 4.79 -6.55
CA HIS A 45 15.24 5.60 -5.76
C HIS A 45 16.58 4.89 -5.53
N MET A 46 16.57 3.57 -5.23
CA MET A 46 17.80 2.80 -5.03
C MET A 46 18.68 2.77 -6.29
N LEU A 47 18.07 2.61 -7.46
CA LEU A 47 18.81 2.49 -8.72
C LEU A 47 19.27 3.85 -9.27
N THR A 48 18.44 4.88 -9.15
CA THR A 48 18.70 6.19 -9.78
C THR A 48 19.44 7.13 -8.84
N VAL A 49 18.92 7.34 -7.63
CA VAL A 49 19.47 8.30 -6.67
C VAL A 49 20.63 7.71 -5.89
N ASN A 50 20.48 6.49 -5.35
CA ASN A 50 21.55 5.83 -4.61
C ASN A 50 22.55 5.10 -5.53
N THR A 51 22.29 5.04 -6.84
CA THR A 51 23.16 4.42 -7.84
C THR A 51 23.58 2.99 -7.49
N ILE A 52 22.70 2.23 -6.81
CA ILE A 52 22.90 0.81 -6.49
C ILE A 52 22.60 -0.03 -7.75
N SER A 53 23.33 -1.12 -7.96
CA SER A 53 23.07 -2.00 -9.11
C SER A 53 21.69 -2.68 -9.02
N THR A 54 21.06 -2.93 -10.17
CA THR A 54 19.75 -3.61 -10.25
C THR A 54 19.76 -4.99 -9.60
N ALA A 55 20.84 -5.75 -9.80
CA ALA A 55 21.00 -7.07 -9.19
C ALA A 55 21.03 -6.96 -7.66
N THR A 56 21.82 -6.03 -7.12
CA THR A 56 21.94 -5.83 -5.67
C THR A 56 20.63 -5.37 -5.04
N ALA A 57 19.91 -4.43 -5.66
CA ALA A 57 18.60 -3.99 -5.17
C ALA A 57 17.60 -5.16 -5.14
N GLY A 58 17.58 -5.99 -6.19
CA GLY A 58 16.78 -7.21 -6.23
C GLY A 58 17.09 -8.18 -5.09
N PHE A 59 18.37 -8.39 -4.77
CA PHE A 59 18.78 -9.21 -3.62
C PHE A 59 18.32 -8.60 -2.29
N ILE A 60 18.42 -7.28 -2.09
CA ILE A 60 17.92 -6.60 -0.89
C ILE A 60 16.43 -6.90 -0.69
N PHE A 61 15.61 -6.71 -1.72
CA PHE A 61 14.18 -7.00 -1.65
C PHE A 61 13.92 -8.48 -1.33
N LEU A 62 14.61 -9.40 -2.00
CA LEU A 62 14.44 -10.84 -1.79
C LEU A 62 14.79 -11.26 -0.36
N PHE A 63 15.92 -10.80 0.19
CA PHE A 63 16.33 -11.14 1.55
C PHE A 63 15.36 -10.59 2.60
N VAL A 64 14.88 -9.37 2.46
CA VAL A 64 13.87 -8.81 3.38
C VAL A 64 12.59 -9.64 3.34
N ARG A 65 12.14 -10.06 2.15
CA ARG A 65 10.96 -10.93 2.02
C ARG A 65 11.14 -12.29 2.71
N ILE A 66 12.32 -12.91 2.61
CA ILE A 66 12.61 -14.17 3.32
C ILE A 66 12.49 -13.98 4.84
N ILE A 67 13.00 -12.88 5.38
CA ILE A 67 12.93 -12.60 6.81
C ILE A 67 11.45 -12.43 7.24
N ASN A 68 10.62 -11.77 6.42
CA ASN A 68 9.21 -11.57 6.73
C ASN A 68 8.40 -12.85 6.85
N VAL A 69 8.73 -13.90 6.08
CA VAL A 69 8.07 -15.21 6.17
C VAL A 69 8.10 -15.75 7.60
N PHE A 70 9.17 -15.45 8.34
CA PHE A 70 9.31 -15.84 9.75
C PHE A 70 8.83 -14.75 10.71
N TRP A 71 9.10 -13.47 10.41
CA TRP A 71 8.77 -12.35 11.29
C TRP A 71 7.27 -12.11 11.43
N ASP A 72 6.49 -12.17 10.34
CA ASP A 72 5.06 -11.84 10.37
C ASP A 72 4.26 -12.78 11.29
N PRO A 73 4.43 -14.12 11.23
CA PRO A 73 3.80 -15.02 12.20
C PRO A 73 4.26 -14.77 13.64
N MET A 74 5.55 -14.45 13.86
CA MET A 74 6.07 -14.15 15.20
C MET A 74 5.39 -12.90 15.78
N VAL A 75 5.28 -11.83 15.00
CA VAL A 75 4.59 -10.59 15.40
C VAL A 75 3.11 -10.86 15.69
N GLY A 76 2.43 -11.63 14.83
CA GLY A 76 1.03 -12.02 15.05
C GLY A 76 0.83 -12.70 16.40
N THR A 77 1.61 -13.75 16.68
CA THR A 77 1.54 -14.46 17.98
C THR A 77 1.94 -13.59 19.17
N TYR A 78 2.90 -12.68 18.99
CA TYR A 78 3.37 -11.78 20.04
C TYR A 78 2.29 -10.75 20.43
N VAL A 79 1.65 -10.16 19.43
CA VAL A 79 0.53 -9.22 19.61
C VAL A 79 -0.67 -9.95 20.21
N ASP A 80 -0.92 -11.20 19.80
CA ASP A 80 -2.05 -11.96 20.30
C ASP A 80 -1.96 -12.32 21.78
N LYS A 81 -0.75 -12.54 22.30
CA LYS A 81 -0.51 -12.92 23.70
C LYS A 81 -0.52 -11.75 24.69
N ARG A 82 -0.44 -10.49 24.24
CA ARG A 82 -0.36 -9.32 25.13
C ARG A 82 -1.59 -8.43 25.05
N THR A 83 -2.33 -8.35 26.15
CA THR A 83 -3.37 -7.34 26.37
C THR A 83 -2.80 -6.19 27.19
N SER A 84 -3.05 -4.95 26.77
CA SER A 84 -2.66 -3.74 27.52
C SER A 84 -3.89 -3.02 28.06
N LYS A 85 -3.70 -2.18 29.08
CA LYS A 85 -4.78 -1.36 29.68
C LYS A 85 -5.46 -0.41 28.67
N ALA A 86 -4.79 -0.10 27.55
CA ALA A 86 -5.31 0.77 26.49
C ALA A 86 -5.91 0.02 25.28
N GLY A 87 -6.03 -1.31 25.35
CA GLY A 87 -6.47 -2.20 24.26
C GLY A 87 -5.39 -3.22 23.88
N LYS A 88 -5.78 -4.25 23.12
CA LYS A 88 -4.90 -5.30 22.60
C LYS A 88 -4.09 -4.81 21.38
N TYR A 89 -4.73 -4.15 20.43
CA TYR A 89 -4.14 -3.78 19.14
C TYR A 89 -3.78 -2.29 19.05
N ARG A 90 -4.61 -1.40 19.60
CA ARG A 90 -4.44 0.07 19.52
C ARG A 90 -3.08 0.57 20.00
N PRO A 91 -2.51 0.11 21.13
CA PRO A 91 -1.25 0.66 21.62
C PRO A 91 -0.04 0.38 20.73
N TRP A 92 -0.14 -0.60 19.84
CA TRP A 92 0.90 -0.92 18.85
C TRP A 92 0.95 0.11 17.72
N LEU A 93 -0.20 0.68 17.33
CA LEU A 93 -0.28 1.71 16.29
C LEU A 93 0.56 2.94 16.62
N ILE A 94 0.61 3.37 17.89
CA ILE A 94 1.44 4.51 18.32
C ILE A 94 2.88 4.06 18.62
N ARG A 95 3.05 2.98 19.40
CA ARG A 95 4.39 2.56 19.86
C ARG A 95 5.31 2.13 18.70
N ALA A 96 4.76 1.46 17.69
CA ALA A 96 5.51 1.09 16.48
C ALA A 96 5.33 2.11 15.35
N GLY A 97 4.24 2.90 15.34
CA GLY A 97 4.03 3.96 14.36
C GLY A 97 5.07 5.10 14.45
N VAL A 98 5.50 5.49 15.65
CA VAL A 98 6.55 6.53 15.80
C VAL A 98 7.89 6.06 15.22
N PRO A 99 8.43 4.87 15.57
CA PRO A 99 9.60 4.31 14.90
C PRO A 99 9.41 4.17 13.38
N LEU A 100 8.20 3.80 12.91
CA LEU A 100 7.91 3.67 11.48
C LEU A 100 8.11 4.99 10.74
N VAL A 101 7.58 6.11 11.26
CA VAL A 101 7.72 7.46 10.69
C VAL A 101 9.18 7.91 10.65
N ILE A 102 9.96 7.59 11.69
CA ILE A 102 11.37 7.95 11.76
C ILE A 102 12.19 7.14 10.74
N LEU A 103 12.01 5.81 10.70
CA LEU A 103 12.74 4.92 9.79
C LEU A 103 12.37 5.15 8.33
N SER A 104 11.12 5.49 8.06
CA SER A 104 10.66 5.87 6.72
C SER A 104 11.28 7.17 6.25
N ALA A 105 11.31 8.22 7.08
CA ALA A 105 12.05 9.44 6.74
C ALA A 105 13.55 9.14 6.51
N LEU A 106 14.15 8.28 7.33
CA LEU A 106 15.56 7.88 7.21
C LEU A 106 15.88 7.16 5.89
N LEU A 107 14.93 6.39 5.35
CA LEU A 107 15.11 5.63 4.10
C LEU A 107 15.45 6.53 2.91
N PHE A 108 14.90 7.75 2.89
CA PHE A 108 15.13 8.74 1.83
C PHE A 108 16.07 9.86 2.27
N ALA A 109 16.70 9.77 3.46
CA ALA A 109 17.52 10.85 3.99
C ALA A 109 18.83 11.03 3.17
N PRO A 110 19.17 12.28 2.78
CA PRO A 110 20.39 12.59 2.06
C PRO A 110 21.55 12.61 3.06
N ILE A 111 22.06 11.44 3.44
CA ILE A 111 23.20 11.34 4.35
C ILE A 111 24.50 11.35 3.52
N PRO A 112 25.34 12.40 3.63
CA PRO A 112 26.63 12.43 2.94
C PRO A 112 27.52 11.28 3.44
N GLY A 113 28.01 10.43 2.54
CA GLY A 113 28.94 9.34 2.85
C GLY A 113 28.37 7.91 2.88
N VAL A 114 27.04 7.73 2.96
CA VAL A 114 26.38 6.40 2.82
C VAL A 114 25.60 6.26 1.50
N ARG A 115 25.68 7.27 0.64
CA ARG A 115 25.12 7.23 -0.71
C ARG A 115 25.76 6.10 -1.52
N GLY A 116 24.97 5.11 -1.93
CA GLY A 116 25.45 3.90 -2.60
C GLY A 116 25.91 2.76 -1.67
N SER A 117 25.84 2.96 -0.35
CA SER A 117 26.16 1.91 0.63
C SER A 117 25.06 0.85 0.67
N VAL A 118 25.37 -0.33 0.14
CA VAL A 118 24.49 -1.51 0.13
C VAL A 118 24.09 -1.94 1.56
N PRO A 119 25.03 -2.05 2.53
CA PRO A 119 24.66 -2.44 3.90
C PRO A 119 23.70 -1.45 4.57
N PHE A 120 23.89 -0.14 4.34
CA PHE A 120 23.01 0.89 4.90
C PHE A 120 21.59 0.77 4.33
N ALA A 121 21.46 0.68 3.00
CA ALA A 121 20.17 0.51 2.34
C ALA A 121 19.45 -0.76 2.81
N PHE A 122 20.19 -1.86 2.99
CA PHE A 122 19.65 -3.11 3.52
C PHE A 122 19.15 -2.98 4.96
N ILE A 123 19.97 -2.44 5.87
CA ILE A 123 19.62 -2.33 7.31
C ILE A 123 18.41 -1.42 7.51
N VAL A 124 18.37 -0.26 6.86
CA VAL A 124 17.27 0.69 7.02
C VAL A 124 15.98 0.13 6.42
N TYR A 125 16.06 -0.47 5.23
CA TYR A 125 14.88 -1.08 4.61
C TYR A 125 14.35 -2.26 5.44
N LEU A 126 15.24 -3.14 5.92
CA LEU A 126 14.87 -4.25 6.79
C LEU A 126 14.23 -3.74 8.09
N ALA A 127 14.85 -2.79 8.79
CA ALA A 127 14.32 -2.23 10.02
C ALA A 127 12.93 -1.61 9.82
N LEU A 128 12.74 -0.88 8.72
CA LEU A 128 11.46 -0.32 8.36
C LEU A 128 10.40 -1.41 8.14
N ASP A 129 10.72 -2.43 7.34
CA ASP A 129 9.77 -3.46 6.96
C ASP A 129 9.34 -4.31 8.19
N LEU A 130 10.29 -4.62 9.08
CA LEU A 130 10.00 -5.29 10.36
C LEU A 130 9.06 -4.46 11.25
N VAL A 131 9.28 -3.14 11.35
CA VAL A 131 8.42 -2.24 12.12
C VAL A 131 7.05 -2.09 11.45
N TYR A 132 7.01 -2.05 10.12
CA TYR A 132 5.77 -1.99 9.34
C TYR A 132 4.85 -3.17 9.67
N SER A 133 5.39 -4.40 9.73
CA SER A 133 4.60 -5.58 10.12
C SER A 133 4.01 -5.46 11.54
N VAL A 134 4.75 -4.87 12.47
CA VAL A 134 4.29 -4.63 13.87
C VAL A 134 3.15 -3.62 13.93
N VAL A 135 2.97 -2.76 12.93
CA VAL A 135 1.81 -1.85 12.84
C VAL A 135 0.68 -2.48 12.03
N ASN A 136 1.00 -3.08 10.89
CA ASN A 136 0.02 -3.59 9.92
C ASN A 136 -0.75 -4.81 10.43
N ILE A 137 -0.08 -5.75 11.12
CA ILE A 137 -0.75 -6.96 11.64
C ILE A 137 -1.82 -6.61 12.70
N PRO A 138 -1.51 -5.82 13.75
CA PRO A 138 -2.54 -5.36 14.68
C PRO A 138 -3.64 -4.55 14.01
N TYR A 139 -3.31 -3.72 13.02
CA TYR A 139 -4.28 -2.92 12.28
C TYR A 139 -5.30 -3.79 11.51
N GLY A 140 -4.82 -4.85 10.85
CA GLY A 140 -5.67 -5.84 10.19
C GLY A 140 -6.59 -6.55 11.16
N SER A 141 -6.05 -7.00 12.31
CA SER A 141 -6.81 -7.66 13.38
C SER A 141 -7.82 -6.73 14.07
N LEU A 142 -7.58 -5.41 14.05
CA LEU A 142 -8.50 -4.43 14.61
C LEU A 142 -9.87 -4.42 13.88
N ASN A 143 -9.90 -4.72 12.58
CA ASN A 143 -11.16 -4.78 11.81
C ASN A 143 -12.18 -5.75 12.45
N ALA A 144 -11.70 -6.93 12.84
CA ALA A 144 -12.53 -8.00 13.40
C ALA A 144 -12.99 -7.73 14.85
N SER A 145 -12.34 -6.79 15.55
CA SER A 145 -12.63 -6.45 16.95
C SER A 145 -13.50 -5.20 17.13
N LEU A 146 -13.88 -4.53 16.03
CA LEU A 146 -14.68 -3.30 16.05
C LEU A 146 -16.19 -3.55 16.11
N THR A 147 -16.71 -4.50 15.33
CA THR A 147 -18.14 -4.85 15.29
C THR A 147 -18.35 -6.21 14.61
N ARG A 148 -19.43 -6.90 14.95
CA ARG A 148 -19.90 -8.14 14.28
C ARG A 148 -21.07 -7.90 13.32
N ASP A 149 -21.55 -6.66 13.19
CA ASP A 149 -22.67 -6.32 12.30
C ASP A 149 -22.25 -6.31 10.82
N PRO A 150 -22.80 -7.17 9.94
CA PRO A 150 -22.38 -7.27 8.54
C PRO A 150 -22.55 -5.96 7.75
N GLU A 151 -23.62 -5.20 8.03
CA GLU A 151 -23.87 -3.93 7.32
C GLU A 151 -22.85 -2.85 7.74
N SER A 152 -22.48 -2.81 9.01
CA SER A 152 -21.44 -1.93 9.52
C SER A 152 -20.05 -2.34 9.03
N ILE A 153 -19.75 -3.64 8.89
CA ILE A 153 -18.50 -4.14 8.29
C ILE A 153 -18.40 -3.75 6.81
N ASP A 154 -19.49 -3.92 6.04
CA ASP A 154 -19.52 -3.52 4.62
C ASP A 154 -19.27 -2.00 4.47
N LYS A 155 -19.93 -1.17 5.30
CA LYS A 155 -19.73 0.29 5.29
C LYS A 155 -18.31 0.68 5.74
N LEU A 156 -17.78 0.00 6.76
CA LEU A 156 -16.41 0.20 7.24
C LEU A 156 -15.39 -0.13 6.15
N THR A 157 -15.56 -1.25 5.46
CA THR A 157 -14.68 -1.69 4.37
C THR A 157 -14.71 -0.72 3.19
N SER A 158 -15.89 -0.20 2.84
CA SER A 158 -16.02 0.82 1.79
C SER A 158 -15.32 2.14 2.17
N THR A 159 -15.52 2.65 3.39
CA THR A 159 -14.79 3.84 3.89
C THR A 159 -13.28 3.60 3.95
N ARG A 160 -12.86 2.42 4.42
CA ARG A 160 -11.45 2.02 4.47
C ARG A 160 -10.82 2.04 3.08
N MET A 161 -11.44 1.37 2.11
CA MET A 161 -10.91 1.31 0.74
C MET A 161 -10.91 2.67 0.04
N MET A 162 -11.89 3.53 0.29
CA MET A 162 -11.87 4.90 -0.21
C MET A 162 -10.64 5.66 0.31
N LEU A 163 -10.37 5.58 1.61
CA LEU A 163 -9.21 6.23 2.22
C LEU A 163 -7.88 5.61 1.75
N ALA A 164 -7.80 4.29 1.58
CA ALA A 164 -6.64 3.63 0.99
C ALA A 164 -6.34 4.12 -0.43
N ASN A 165 -7.38 4.23 -1.27
CA ASN A 165 -7.22 4.72 -2.64
C ASN A 165 -6.88 6.22 -2.68
N SER A 166 -7.36 7.03 -1.74
CA SER A 166 -6.90 8.41 -1.58
C SER A 166 -5.42 8.51 -1.19
N ALA A 167 -4.91 7.60 -0.35
CA ALA A 167 -3.48 7.51 -0.06
C ALA A 167 -2.68 7.08 -1.29
N ASN A 168 -3.17 6.10 -2.06
CA ASN A 168 -2.54 5.69 -3.31
C ASN A 168 -2.53 6.83 -4.34
N LEU A 169 -3.57 7.66 -4.40
CA LEU A 169 -3.57 8.87 -5.22
C LEU A 169 -2.43 9.81 -4.80
N LEU A 170 -2.30 10.11 -3.50
CA LEU A 170 -1.21 10.94 -2.99
C LEU A 170 0.15 10.37 -3.39
N VAL A 171 0.33 9.07 -3.24
CA VAL A 171 1.60 8.40 -3.54
C VAL A 171 1.87 8.30 -5.05
N TYR A 172 0.99 7.73 -5.85
CA TYR A 172 1.31 7.47 -7.25
C TYR A 172 1.15 8.69 -8.16
N THR A 173 0.35 9.68 -7.75
CA THR A 173 0.11 10.90 -8.53
C THR A 173 0.94 12.07 -8.00
N LEU A 174 0.73 12.40 -6.73
CA LEU A 174 1.21 13.69 -6.19
C LEU A 174 2.65 13.61 -5.70
N PHE A 175 3.10 12.47 -5.18
CA PHE A 175 4.48 12.28 -4.74
C PHE A 175 5.50 12.48 -5.87
N PRO A 176 5.43 11.80 -7.04
CA PRO A 176 6.38 12.06 -8.12
C PRO A 176 6.27 13.50 -8.66
N MET A 177 5.08 14.10 -8.64
CA MET A 177 4.89 15.50 -9.04
C MET A 177 5.60 16.47 -8.09
N PHE A 178 5.41 16.32 -6.78
CA PHE A 178 6.07 17.16 -5.77
C PHE A 178 7.58 16.96 -5.74
N VAL A 179 8.06 15.73 -5.92
CA VAL A 179 9.50 15.45 -6.01
C VAL A 179 10.10 16.13 -7.25
N GLN A 180 9.42 16.07 -8.41
CA GLN A 180 9.86 16.77 -9.62
C GLN A 180 9.87 18.29 -9.45
N MET A 181 8.86 18.87 -8.79
CA MET A 181 8.81 20.31 -8.49
C MET A 181 9.93 20.75 -7.53
N ALA A 182 10.24 19.92 -6.53
CA ALA A 182 11.28 20.21 -5.55
C ALA A 182 12.71 19.91 -6.09
N SER A 183 12.83 19.14 -7.19
CA SER A 183 14.12 18.79 -7.77
C SER A 183 14.84 20.02 -8.34
N PRO A 184 16.14 20.23 -8.05
CA PRO A 184 16.84 21.48 -8.39
C PRO A 184 17.37 21.54 -9.83
N LYS A 185 17.60 20.40 -10.49
CA LYS A 185 18.17 20.31 -11.85
C LYS A 185 17.11 20.05 -12.92
N ASP A 186 17.38 20.54 -14.13
CA ASP A 186 16.58 20.39 -15.35
C ASP A 186 15.12 20.87 -15.23
N ARG A 187 14.94 21.89 -14.40
CA ARG A 187 13.69 22.64 -14.25
C ARG A 187 13.29 23.26 -15.58
N SER A 188 12.32 22.63 -16.22
CA SER A 188 11.71 23.10 -17.47
C SER A 188 10.20 23.10 -17.34
N LEU A 189 9.53 24.02 -18.03
CA LEU A 189 8.08 23.98 -18.19
C LEU A 189 7.76 22.73 -19.02
N LYS A 190 7.18 21.75 -18.36
CA LYS A 190 6.75 20.49 -18.98
C LYS A 190 5.27 20.30 -18.75
N ASP A 191 4.57 19.88 -19.79
CA ASP A 191 3.18 19.49 -19.67
C ASP A 191 3.10 18.20 -18.83
N THR A 192 2.49 18.33 -17.66
CA THR A 192 2.31 17.23 -16.71
C THR A 192 1.36 16.14 -17.23
N GLY A 193 0.73 16.35 -18.39
CA GLY A 193 -0.37 15.51 -18.89
C GLY A 193 -1.63 15.65 -18.05
N PHE A 194 -1.62 16.54 -17.05
CA PHE A 194 -2.72 16.79 -16.14
C PHE A 194 -3.56 17.93 -16.70
N PHE A 195 -4.48 17.61 -17.62
CA PHE A 195 -5.37 18.59 -18.25
C PHE A 195 -4.64 19.80 -18.90
N GLY A 196 -3.40 19.61 -19.38
CA GLY A 196 -2.60 20.67 -20.01
C GLY A 196 -1.93 21.64 -19.02
N ILE A 197 -1.80 21.27 -17.74
CA ILE A 197 -1.06 22.08 -16.77
C ILE A 197 0.45 21.92 -17.00
N GLU A 198 1.08 22.99 -17.42
CA GLU A 198 2.53 23.10 -17.49
C GLU A 198 3.09 23.47 -16.11
N LEU A 199 3.96 22.61 -15.56
CA LEU A 199 4.67 22.88 -14.33
C LEU A 199 6.16 22.91 -14.58
N ASN A 200 6.88 23.68 -13.76
CA ASN A 200 8.33 23.66 -13.77
C ASN A 200 8.83 22.40 -13.06
N LEU A 201 9.06 21.34 -13.84
CA LEU A 201 9.40 20.00 -13.36
C LEU A 201 10.88 19.73 -13.64
N GLY A 202 11.61 19.35 -12.60
CA GLY A 202 12.97 18.83 -12.70
C GLY A 202 13.00 17.31 -12.84
N ASN A 203 14.20 16.76 -13.01
CA ASN A 203 14.38 15.32 -13.12
C ASN A 203 14.47 14.65 -11.74
N TYR A 204 13.45 13.84 -11.39
CA TYR A 204 13.39 13.16 -10.10
C TYR A 204 14.32 11.94 -10.00
N THR A 205 14.88 11.45 -11.11
CA THR A 205 15.87 10.37 -11.14
C THR A 205 17.30 10.88 -10.98
N ASP A 206 17.52 12.20 -10.97
CA ASP A 206 18.85 12.76 -10.81
C ASP A 206 19.35 12.55 -9.36
N PRO A 207 20.63 12.19 -9.17
CA PRO A 207 21.26 12.14 -7.85
C PRO A 207 21.04 13.37 -6.95
N SER A 208 20.93 14.57 -7.50
CA SER A 208 20.67 15.81 -6.76
C SER A 208 19.24 15.91 -6.20
N ALA A 209 18.30 15.09 -6.68
CA ALA A 209 16.92 15.07 -6.22
C ALA A 209 16.75 14.46 -4.81
N ASN A 210 17.80 13.88 -4.21
CA ASN A 210 17.70 13.19 -2.91
C ASN A 210 17.07 14.09 -1.81
N TYR A 211 17.45 15.37 -1.74
CA TYR A 211 16.84 16.32 -0.81
C TYR A 211 15.35 16.56 -1.08
N ALA A 212 14.92 16.53 -2.35
CA ALA A 212 13.52 16.64 -2.74
C ALA A 212 12.73 15.40 -2.32
N TRP A 213 13.26 14.20 -2.56
CA TRP A 213 12.70 12.93 -2.11
C TRP A 213 12.49 12.91 -0.59
N PHE A 214 13.52 13.29 0.18
CA PHE A 214 13.44 13.37 1.63
C PHE A 214 12.41 14.40 2.12
N GLY A 215 12.43 15.61 1.55
CA GLY A 215 11.54 16.69 1.96
C GLY A 215 10.07 16.35 1.74
N VAL A 216 9.73 15.87 0.54
CA VAL A 216 8.36 15.46 0.20
C VAL A 216 7.92 14.28 1.05
N TYR A 217 8.78 13.25 1.19
CA TYR A 217 8.41 12.07 1.96
C TYR A 217 8.25 12.37 3.45
N SER A 218 9.06 13.28 4.01
CA SER A 218 8.92 13.72 5.41
C SER A 218 7.56 14.36 5.67
N VAL A 219 7.05 15.18 4.73
CA VAL A 219 5.68 15.73 4.83
C VAL A 219 4.64 14.62 4.80
N TYR A 220 4.79 13.62 3.92
CA TYR A 220 3.89 12.47 3.85
C TYR A 220 3.90 11.65 5.14
N MET A 221 5.07 11.51 5.77
CA MET A 221 5.20 10.81 7.05
C MET A 221 4.58 11.59 8.21
N LEU A 222 4.62 12.93 8.20
CA LEU A 222 3.88 13.74 9.18
C LEU A 222 2.37 13.60 9.01
N ILE A 223 1.88 13.60 7.77
CA ILE A 223 0.48 13.34 7.46
C ILE A 223 0.08 11.92 7.90
N GLY A 224 0.91 10.92 7.59
CA GLY A 224 0.71 9.53 8.02
C GLY A 224 0.71 9.37 9.53
N ALA A 225 1.61 10.06 10.25
CA ALA A 225 1.66 10.07 11.71
C ALA A 225 0.38 10.66 12.32
N ALA A 226 -0.11 11.79 11.78
CA ALA A 226 -1.37 12.39 12.18
C ALA A 226 -2.55 11.43 11.93
N ALA A 227 -2.57 10.77 10.78
CA ALA A 227 -3.61 9.79 10.43
C ALA A 227 -3.59 8.55 11.35
N LEU A 228 -2.41 8.02 11.70
CA LEU A 228 -2.26 6.96 12.71
C LEU A 228 -2.74 7.40 14.09
N PHE A 229 -2.44 8.64 14.48
CA PHE A 229 -2.90 9.19 15.76
C PHE A 229 -4.44 9.35 15.79
N ILE A 230 -5.03 9.81 14.69
CA ILE A 230 -6.49 9.87 14.52
C ILE A 230 -7.08 8.47 14.62
N CYS A 231 -6.47 7.48 13.96
CA CYS A 231 -6.90 6.08 14.06
C CYS A 231 -6.87 5.59 15.51
N TYR A 232 -5.78 5.84 16.24
CA TYR A 232 -5.71 5.48 17.65
C TYR A 232 -6.82 6.14 18.48
N LYS A 233 -7.06 7.44 18.31
CA LYS A 233 -8.04 8.20 19.10
C LYS A 233 -9.48 7.76 18.84
N PHE A 234 -9.82 7.48 17.59
CA PHE A 234 -11.20 7.18 17.16
C PHE A 234 -11.54 5.69 17.16
N THR A 235 -10.56 4.80 17.10
CA THR A 235 -10.84 3.36 17.24
C THR A 235 -11.03 3.01 18.70
N LYS A 236 -12.09 2.26 19.02
CA LYS A 236 -12.31 1.65 20.34
C LYS A 236 -12.54 0.17 20.13
N GLU A 237 -11.70 -0.65 20.74
CA GLU A 237 -11.86 -2.11 20.71
C GLU A 237 -13.06 -2.50 21.57
N ARG A 238 -14.04 -3.17 20.97
CA ARG A 238 -15.29 -3.56 21.65
C ARG A 238 -15.43 -5.08 21.74
N VAL A 239 -14.93 -5.80 20.73
CA VAL A 239 -14.98 -7.27 20.63
C VAL A 239 -13.57 -7.82 20.79
N VAL A 240 -13.12 -7.97 22.02
CA VAL A 240 -11.82 -8.60 22.34
C VAL A 240 -12.10 -10.07 22.68
N ALA A 241 -11.50 -11.00 21.94
CA ALA A 241 -11.54 -12.41 22.31
C ALA A 241 -10.97 -12.60 23.72
N THR A 242 -11.71 -13.30 24.58
CA THR A 242 -11.32 -13.52 25.98
C THR A 242 -10.01 -14.30 26.04
N ALA A 243 -9.19 -14.07 27.07
CA ALA A 243 -7.87 -14.71 27.21
C ALA A 243 -7.90 -16.25 27.08
N GLU A 244 -9.00 -16.90 27.48
CA GLU A 244 -9.23 -18.34 27.33
C GLU A 244 -9.37 -18.81 25.87
N GLN A 245 -9.95 -18.00 24.97
CA GLN A 245 -10.08 -18.34 23.55
C GLN A 245 -8.74 -18.24 22.81
N THR A 246 -7.83 -17.39 23.30
CA THR A 246 -6.49 -17.19 22.69
C THR A 246 -5.49 -18.25 23.15
N ALA A 247 -5.68 -18.84 24.33
CA ALA A 247 -4.80 -19.88 24.89
C ALA A 247 -4.90 -21.23 24.14
N ASN A 248 -6.02 -21.49 23.46
CA ASN A 248 -6.30 -22.77 22.81
C ASN A 248 -5.93 -22.83 21.32
N VAL A 249 -5.51 -21.72 20.69
CA VAL A 249 -5.17 -21.71 19.26
C VAL A 249 -3.67 -21.93 19.10
N LYS A 250 -3.25 -23.10 18.57
CA LYS A 250 -1.86 -23.32 18.18
C LYS A 250 -1.65 -22.83 16.74
N THR A 251 -0.50 -22.24 16.46
CA THR A 251 -0.13 -21.82 15.09
C THR A 251 -0.14 -22.98 14.10
N THR A 252 0.07 -24.21 14.57
CA THR A 252 -0.01 -25.44 13.78
C THR A 252 -1.43 -25.74 13.30
N ASP A 253 -2.46 -25.34 14.06
CA ASP A 253 -3.86 -25.57 13.69
C ASP A 253 -4.23 -24.72 12.47
N LEU A 254 -3.63 -23.54 12.34
CA LEU A 254 -3.79 -22.66 11.17
C LEU A 254 -3.30 -23.33 9.87
N PHE A 255 -2.15 -24.03 9.92
CA PHE A 255 -1.62 -24.76 8.76
C PHE A 255 -2.46 -26.00 8.44
N LEU A 256 -3.00 -26.68 9.45
CA LEU A 256 -3.90 -27.81 9.28
C LEU A 256 -5.23 -27.38 8.65
N GLU A 257 -5.81 -26.27 9.09
CA GLU A 257 -7.01 -25.67 8.51
C GLU A 257 -6.79 -25.25 7.06
N LEU A 258 -5.64 -24.63 6.76
CA LEU A 258 -5.28 -24.22 5.41
C LEU A 258 -5.16 -25.44 4.48
N LYS A 259 -4.66 -26.59 4.96
CA LYS A 259 -4.58 -27.82 4.17
C LYS A 259 -5.94 -28.49 3.93
N HIS A 260 -6.86 -28.44 4.90
CA HIS A 260 -8.18 -29.08 4.77
C HIS A 260 -9.21 -28.22 4.02
N ASN A 261 -9.12 -26.90 4.12
CA ASN A 261 -10.13 -25.99 3.59
C ASN A 261 -9.82 -25.58 2.13
N ARG A 262 -10.21 -26.43 1.16
CA ARG A 262 -9.99 -26.17 -0.27
C ARG A 262 -10.48 -24.79 -0.74
N PRO A 263 -11.68 -24.29 -0.35
CA PRO A 263 -12.10 -22.92 -0.68
C PRO A 263 -11.13 -21.84 -0.18
N LEU A 264 -10.59 -22.00 1.03
CA LEU A 264 -9.63 -21.05 1.59
C LEU A 264 -8.30 -21.05 0.81
N VAL A 265 -7.82 -22.23 0.39
CA VAL A 265 -6.62 -22.35 -0.46
C VAL A 265 -6.80 -21.66 -1.80
N ILE A 266 -7.93 -21.90 -2.48
CA ILE A 266 -8.23 -21.28 -3.77
C ILE A 266 -8.28 -19.76 -3.63
N LEU A 267 -8.93 -19.26 -2.58
CA LEU A 267 -9.02 -17.82 -2.31
C LEU A 267 -7.64 -17.23 -1.98
N GLY A 268 -6.83 -17.94 -1.19
CA GLY A 268 -5.47 -17.55 -0.85
C GLY A 268 -4.55 -17.46 -2.07
N LEU A 269 -4.57 -18.48 -2.95
CA LEU A 269 -3.81 -18.49 -4.21
C LEU A 269 -4.25 -17.36 -5.14
N PHE A 270 -5.56 -17.11 -5.25
CA PHE A 270 -6.10 -16.00 -6.04
C PHE A 270 -5.55 -14.66 -5.55
N PHE A 271 -5.64 -14.37 -4.24
CA PHE A 271 -5.13 -13.13 -3.69
C PHE A 271 -3.61 -13.04 -3.83
N MET A 272 -2.87 -14.12 -3.62
CA MET A 272 -1.43 -14.15 -3.81
C MET A 272 -1.04 -13.71 -5.24
N LEU A 273 -1.65 -14.33 -6.27
CA LEU A 273 -1.43 -13.96 -7.67
C LEU A 273 -1.82 -12.51 -7.96
N ALA A 274 -2.98 -12.07 -7.48
CA ALA A 274 -3.46 -10.70 -7.69
C ALA A 274 -2.52 -9.66 -7.06
N PHE A 275 -2.05 -9.89 -5.83
CA PHE A 275 -1.09 -9.00 -5.18
C PHE A 275 0.27 -9.01 -5.89
N THR A 276 0.77 -10.16 -6.33
CA THR A 276 2.02 -10.23 -7.11
C THR A 276 1.92 -9.38 -8.38
N PHE A 277 0.83 -9.50 -9.14
CA PHE A 277 0.62 -8.71 -10.35
C PHE A 277 0.51 -7.21 -10.04
N MET A 278 -0.25 -6.85 -9.00
CA MET A 278 -0.39 -5.46 -8.57
C MET A 278 0.96 -4.83 -8.20
N PHE A 279 1.82 -5.55 -7.47
CA PHE A 279 3.16 -5.08 -7.13
C PHE A 279 4.06 -4.92 -8.35
N PHE A 280 4.02 -5.91 -9.25
CA PHE A 280 4.78 -5.84 -10.48
C PHE A 280 4.42 -4.58 -11.27
N MET A 281 3.13 -4.31 -11.46
CA MET A 281 2.67 -3.10 -12.16
C MET A 281 3.05 -1.81 -11.42
N ASN A 282 2.87 -1.74 -10.09
CA ASN A 282 3.22 -0.55 -9.32
C ASN A 282 4.72 -0.22 -9.40
N THR A 283 5.59 -1.24 -9.34
CA THR A 283 7.04 -1.03 -9.45
C THR A 283 7.46 -0.70 -10.89
N VAL A 284 6.97 -1.45 -11.88
CA VAL A 284 7.38 -1.30 -13.29
C VAL A 284 6.87 0.02 -13.89
N ASN A 285 5.70 0.50 -13.49
CA ASN A 285 5.12 1.74 -14.02
C ASN A 285 6.07 2.95 -13.90
N GLY A 286 6.83 3.05 -12.80
CA GLY A 286 7.81 4.11 -12.62
C GLY A 286 9.01 4.01 -13.58
N PHE A 287 9.46 2.80 -13.90
CA PHE A 287 10.53 2.59 -14.88
C PHE A 287 10.03 2.74 -16.31
N PHE A 288 8.83 2.27 -16.61
CA PHE A 288 8.25 2.31 -17.93
C PHE A 288 8.06 3.74 -18.45
N ASN A 289 7.47 4.62 -17.63
CA ASN A 289 7.26 6.01 -18.02
C ASN A 289 8.57 6.78 -18.20
N GLN A 290 9.59 6.48 -17.38
CA GLN A 290 10.90 7.12 -17.47
C GLN A 290 11.70 6.66 -18.69
N TYR A 291 11.85 5.34 -18.87
CA TYR A 291 12.82 4.76 -19.80
C TYR A 291 12.23 4.35 -21.16
N VAL A 292 10.94 4.04 -21.22
CA VAL A 292 10.28 3.59 -22.47
C VAL A 292 9.50 4.73 -23.09
N VAL A 293 8.68 5.42 -22.31
CA VAL A 293 7.87 6.55 -22.81
C VAL A 293 8.71 7.83 -22.92
N GLY A 294 9.73 7.98 -22.08
CA GLY A 294 10.59 9.17 -22.05
C GLY A 294 9.88 10.42 -21.52
N HIS A 295 8.65 10.30 -21.01
CA HIS A 295 7.82 11.39 -20.48
C HIS A 295 7.63 11.18 -18.99
N SER A 296 8.66 11.55 -18.22
CA SER A 296 8.71 11.46 -16.76
C SER A 296 7.60 12.28 -16.08
N GLU A 297 7.22 13.37 -16.74
CA GLU A 297 6.16 14.30 -16.36
C GLU A 297 4.76 13.66 -16.33
N TRP A 298 4.52 12.63 -17.14
CA TRP A 298 3.20 11.98 -17.23
C TRP A 298 2.93 10.96 -16.12
N MET A 299 3.92 10.65 -15.28
CA MET A 299 3.72 9.71 -14.17
C MET A 299 2.58 10.13 -13.25
N GLY A 300 2.47 11.43 -12.97
CA GLY A 300 1.37 11.97 -12.18
C GLY A 300 0.02 11.72 -12.85
N ALA A 301 -0.09 12.06 -14.14
CA ALA A 301 -1.31 11.85 -14.91
C ALA A 301 -1.70 10.37 -15.02
N VAL A 302 -0.74 9.47 -15.27
CA VAL A 302 -0.97 8.01 -15.31
C VAL A 302 -1.45 7.51 -13.95
N GLY A 303 -0.82 7.95 -12.86
CA GLY A 303 -1.23 7.65 -11.49
C GLY A 303 -2.66 8.11 -11.18
N LEU A 304 -3.07 9.27 -11.70
CA LEU A 304 -4.41 9.82 -11.52
C LEU A 304 -5.46 8.96 -12.22
N VAL A 305 -5.21 8.58 -13.47
CA VAL A 305 -6.12 7.74 -14.27
C VAL A 305 -6.36 6.40 -13.57
N ALA A 306 -5.34 5.82 -12.94
CA ALA A 306 -5.47 4.59 -12.17
C ALA A 306 -6.22 4.79 -10.83
N SER A 307 -6.04 5.94 -10.18
CA SER A 307 -6.56 6.19 -8.83
C SER A 307 -8.03 6.65 -8.79
N ILE A 308 -8.49 7.40 -9.80
CA ILE A 308 -9.88 7.90 -9.86
C ILE A 308 -10.92 6.77 -9.80
N PRO A 309 -10.81 5.70 -10.62
CA PRO A 309 -11.67 4.52 -10.48
C PRO A 309 -11.56 3.90 -9.09
N GLY A 310 -10.34 3.78 -8.56
CA GLY A 310 -10.08 3.23 -7.23
C GLY A 310 -10.80 3.96 -6.10
N ILE A 311 -11.02 5.27 -6.21
CA ILE A 311 -11.75 6.07 -5.20
C ILE A 311 -13.26 6.02 -5.44
N ALA A 312 -13.71 6.12 -6.71
CA ALA A 312 -15.12 6.23 -7.05
C ALA A 312 -15.88 4.89 -6.97
N PHE A 313 -15.33 3.81 -7.51
CA PHE A 313 -16.01 2.51 -7.58
C PHE A 313 -16.37 1.90 -6.21
N PRO A 314 -15.55 2.00 -5.16
CA PRO A 314 -15.88 1.49 -3.83
C PRO A 314 -17.16 2.04 -3.21
N ILE A 315 -17.56 3.26 -3.59
CA ILE A 315 -18.79 3.91 -3.12
C ILE A 315 -20.02 3.15 -3.65
N PHE A 316 -19.90 2.56 -4.84
CA PHE A 316 -20.98 1.85 -5.51
C PHE A 316 -21.02 0.36 -5.18
N TRP A 317 -20.00 -0.22 -4.54
CA TRP A 317 -19.98 -1.65 -4.20
C TRP A 317 -21.21 -2.15 -3.43
N PRO A 318 -21.72 -1.46 -2.39
CA PRO A 318 -22.91 -1.93 -1.69
C PRO A 318 -24.15 -2.00 -2.60
N LYS A 319 -24.26 -1.09 -3.57
CA LYS A 319 -25.34 -1.09 -4.56
C LYS A 319 -25.14 -2.19 -5.61
N LEU A 320 -23.92 -2.29 -6.16
CA LEU A 320 -23.57 -3.31 -7.15
C LEU A 320 -23.73 -4.74 -6.59
N LYS A 321 -23.31 -4.98 -5.34
CA LYS A 321 -23.50 -6.27 -4.66
C LYS A 321 -24.98 -6.65 -4.48
N LYS A 322 -25.86 -5.66 -4.25
CA LYS A 322 -27.30 -5.90 -4.15
C LYS A 322 -27.93 -6.27 -5.49
N ILE A 323 -27.40 -5.73 -6.60
CA ILE A 323 -27.93 -5.98 -7.96
C ILE A 323 -27.43 -7.32 -8.50
N PHE A 324 -26.12 -7.56 -8.46
CA PHE A 324 -25.48 -8.71 -9.12
C PHE A 324 -25.27 -9.93 -8.21
N GLY A 325 -25.54 -9.79 -6.92
CA GLY A 325 -25.19 -10.78 -5.90
C GLY A 325 -23.67 -10.94 -5.74
N LYS A 326 -23.23 -11.73 -4.74
CA LYS A 326 -21.79 -11.91 -4.45
C LYS A 326 -21.01 -12.59 -5.58
N LYS A 327 -21.57 -13.63 -6.19
CA LYS A 327 -20.90 -14.39 -7.27
C LYS A 327 -20.84 -13.61 -8.57
N GLY A 328 -21.96 -13.00 -9.01
CA GLY A 328 -22.00 -12.22 -10.25
C GLY A 328 -21.05 -11.02 -10.21
N PHE A 329 -21.00 -10.32 -9.07
CA PHE A 329 -20.05 -9.24 -8.84
C PHE A 329 -18.59 -9.68 -9.07
N PHE A 330 -18.20 -10.86 -8.56
CA PHE A 330 -16.83 -11.36 -8.72
C PHE A 330 -16.48 -11.70 -10.17
N HIS A 331 -17.40 -12.31 -10.93
CA HIS A 331 -17.18 -12.66 -12.34
C HIS A 331 -17.05 -11.42 -13.22
N ILE A 332 -17.85 -10.37 -12.97
CA ILE A 332 -17.78 -9.11 -13.73
C ILE A 332 -16.41 -8.45 -13.54
N PHE A 333 -15.90 -8.41 -12.31
CA PHE A 333 -14.57 -7.85 -12.02
C PHE A 333 -13.46 -8.63 -12.72
N LEU A 334 -13.52 -9.97 -12.70
CA LEU A 334 -12.55 -10.81 -13.40
C LEU A 334 -12.62 -10.63 -14.92
N ALA A 335 -13.82 -10.58 -15.49
CA ALA A 335 -14.01 -10.37 -16.92
C ALA A 335 -13.46 -9.00 -17.36
N MET A 336 -13.75 -7.95 -16.60
CA MET A 336 -13.21 -6.60 -16.85
C MET A 336 -11.68 -6.59 -16.79
N PHE A 337 -11.09 -7.29 -15.83
CA PHE A 337 -9.64 -7.41 -15.70
C PHE A 337 -9.02 -8.14 -16.91
N ILE A 338 -9.59 -9.29 -17.31
CA ILE A 338 -9.12 -10.04 -18.49
C ILE A 338 -9.22 -9.21 -19.77
N VAL A 339 -10.33 -8.49 -19.96
CA VAL A 339 -10.52 -7.62 -21.14
C VAL A 339 -9.50 -6.48 -21.13
N GLY A 340 -9.23 -5.86 -19.96
CA GLY A 340 -8.22 -4.80 -19.83
C GLY A 340 -6.82 -5.28 -20.21
N GLU A 341 -6.41 -6.46 -19.73
CA GLU A 341 -5.12 -7.07 -20.07
C GLU A 341 -5.03 -7.43 -21.56
N LEU A 342 -6.10 -7.99 -22.15
CA LEU A 342 -6.15 -8.30 -23.58
C LEU A 342 -6.05 -7.04 -24.45
N LEU A 343 -6.74 -5.97 -24.09
CA LEU A 343 -6.64 -4.68 -24.79
C LEU A 343 -5.22 -4.13 -24.73
N THR A 344 -4.59 -4.19 -23.56
CA THR A 344 -3.19 -3.74 -23.38
C THR A 344 -2.22 -4.58 -24.21
N TYR A 345 -2.44 -5.89 -24.28
CA TYR A 345 -1.65 -6.81 -25.11
C TYR A 345 -1.80 -6.51 -26.62
N VAL A 346 -3.03 -6.28 -27.09
CA VAL A 346 -3.28 -5.92 -28.49
C VAL A 346 -2.63 -4.59 -28.83
N TRP A 347 -2.76 -3.59 -27.94
CA TRP A 347 -2.16 -2.27 -28.14
C TRP A 347 -0.63 -2.32 -28.15
N SER A 348 -0.02 -3.14 -27.30
CA SER A 348 1.43 -3.39 -27.30
C SER A 348 1.92 -4.00 -28.62
N ARG A 349 1.14 -4.89 -29.25
CA ARG A 349 1.48 -5.45 -30.57
C ARG A 349 1.49 -4.40 -31.67
N GLU A 350 0.51 -3.50 -31.69
CA GLU A 350 0.47 -2.40 -32.66
C GLU A 350 1.61 -1.38 -32.43
N GLY A 351 1.94 -1.09 -31.17
CA GLY A 351 3.08 -0.24 -30.80
C GLY A 351 4.43 -0.83 -31.23
N ASN A 352 4.63 -2.14 -31.01
CA ASN A 352 5.84 -2.84 -31.49
C ASN A 352 5.91 -2.89 -33.02
N ALA A 353 4.79 -3.01 -33.72
CA ALA A 353 4.76 -2.93 -35.18
C ALA A 353 5.17 -1.54 -35.70
N ARG A 354 4.73 -0.46 -35.02
CA ARG A 354 5.14 0.92 -35.35
C ARG A 354 6.61 1.21 -35.03
N CYS A 355 7.13 0.72 -33.90
CA CYS A 355 8.55 0.81 -33.58
C CYS A 355 9.44 0.01 -34.53
N ALA A 356 9.01 -1.19 -34.94
CA ALA A 356 9.73 -1.99 -35.94
C ALA A 356 9.79 -1.28 -37.30
N LEU A 357 8.70 -0.65 -37.74
CA LEU A 357 8.67 0.18 -38.95
C LEU A 357 9.56 1.43 -38.84
N ALA A 358 9.61 2.07 -37.67
CA ALA A 358 10.45 3.24 -37.44
C ALA A 358 11.95 2.91 -37.42
N CYS A 359 12.35 1.75 -36.90
CA CYS A 359 13.73 1.25 -36.98
C CYS A 359 14.12 0.91 -38.43
N LEU A 360 13.25 0.25 -39.19
CA LEU A 360 13.48 -0.05 -40.61
C LEU A 360 13.69 1.21 -41.46
N HIS A 361 13.02 2.32 -41.13
CA HIS A 361 13.17 3.58 -41.85
C HIS A 361 14.46 4.35 -41.51
N ARG A 362 15.10 4.02 -40.37
CA ARG A 362 16.34 4.65 -39.89
C ARG A 362 17.60 3.98 -40.44
N ASP A 363 17.53 2.70 -40.79
CA ASP A 363 18.62 1.95 -41.44
C ASP A 363 18.66 2.15 -42.97
N LEU A 364 17.71 2.91 -43.53
CA LEU A 364 17.59 3.20 -44.97
C LEU A 364 18.07 4.62 -45.35
N HIS A 365 18.66 5.38 -44.42
CA HIS A 365 19.18 6.73 -44.65
C HIS A 365 20.64 6.91 -44.23
#